data_AF-A0AA41RZA9-F1
#
_entry.id   AF-A0AA41RZA9-F1
#
_cell.length_a   1.000
_cell.length_b   1.000
_cell.length_c   1.000
_cell.angle_alpha   90.00
_cell.angle_beta   90.00
_cell.angle_gamma   90.00
#
_symmetry.space_group_name_H-M   'P 1'
#
loop_
_entity.id
_entity.type
_entity.pdbx_description
1 polymer ?
#
loop_
_entity_poly.entity_id
_entity_poly.type
_entity_poly.pdbx_seq_one_letter_code
_entity_poly.pdbx_strand_id
1 'polypeptide(L)'
;MMNLMNKDRMTATISLADTNWGTKNATRWIEVAKEREERSKDGEARWINYLGGLAVTIKEGSYSDILVMPGNGPSIPAHRFLLAARSEVFNNMLASDTCKAAPIDYITLPEFNHEELEIFLEFLYCGNLTDEKFEKHFYCLALASHKYVIPHLQKFCEEQILKLLDSSTALQVLEISEICSSEVLKVAALKSILSHTGEIYFSPGYEEFARQNPHLMVHITRAHHNSTVLSQKKTAI
;
A
#
# COMPACT_ATOMS: atom_id res chain seq x y z
N MET A 1 65.43 57.36 -13.59
CA MET A 1 64.54 58.15 -12.72
C MET A 1 63.11 57.83 -13.14
N MET A 2 62.46 56.93 -12.40
CA MET A 2 61.41 57.25 -11.41
C MET A 2 60.01 57.44 -12.04
N ASN A 3 59.26 56.33 -12.06
CA ASN A 3 58.05 56.08 -11.27
C ASN A 3 56.78 56.96 -11.41
N LEU A 4 55.64 56.24 -11.28
CA LEU A 4 54.27 56.66 -10.85
C LEU A 4 53.40 57.29 -11.97
N MET A 5 52.13 56.94 -12.24
CA MET A 5 51.05 56.19 -11.58
C MET A 5 49.98 55.93 -12.67
N ASN A 6 49.68 54.69 -13.05
CA ASN A 6 48.49 53.89 -12.69
C ASN A 6 47.12 54.60 -12.63
N LYS A 7 46.13 54.13 -13.39
CA LYS A 7 44.74 53.98 -12.91
C LYS A 7 43.89 52.99 -13.73
N ASP A 8 43.81 51.77 -13.20
CA ASP A 8 42.62 50.94 -13.04
C ASP A 8 41.87 50.43 -14.29
N ARG A 9 42.38 49.35 -14.89
CA ARG A 9 41.50 48.26 -15.31
C ARG A 9 41.41 47.26 -14.16
N MET A 10 40.35 47.35 -13.37
CA MET A 10 39.92 46.27 -12.49
C MET A 10 39.60 45.05 -13.34
N THR A 11 40.57 44.15 -13.49
CA THR A 11 40.26 42.74 -13.63
C THR A 11 39.54 42.36 -12.36
N ALA A 12 38.23 42.18 -12.43
CA ALA A 12 37.47 41.54 -11.38
C ALA A 12 38.08 40.15 -11.19
N THR A 13 38.98 40.04 -10.22
CA THR A 13 39.35 38.74 -9.65
C THR A 13 38.04 38.15 -9.18
N ILE A 14 37.55 37.16 -9.92
CA ILE A 14 36.54 36.25 -9.40
C ILE A 14 37.19 35.68 -8.15
N SER A 15 36.83 36.24 -6.99
CA SER A 15 37.13 35.63 -5.69
C SER A 15 36.75 34.18 -5.86
N LEU A 16 37.72 33.28 -5.65
CA LEU A 16 37.55 31.84 -5.74
C LEU A 16 36.34 31.50 -4.87
N ALA A 17 35.17 31.46 -5.51
CA ALA A 17 33.90 31.45 -4.83
C ALA A 17 33.89 30.17 -4.03
N ASP A 18 33.86 30.35 -2.71
CA ASP A 18 33.68 29.36 -1.65
C ASP A 18 33.52 27.96 -2.27
N THR A 19 34.62 27.20 -2.41
CA THR A 19 34.64 25.91 -3.15
C THR A 19 33.65 24.88 -2.58
N ASN A 20 33.07 25.21 -1.43
CA ASN A 20 32.00 24.50 -0.74
C ASN A 20 30.57 25.02 -1.05
N TRP A 21 30.36 25.93 -2.01
CA TRP A 21 29.01 26.45 -2.33
C TRP A 21 28.07 25.33 -2.78
N GLY A 22 28.55 24.43 -3.64
CA GLY A 22 27.78 23.28 -4.12
C GLY A 22 27.47 22.27 -3.01
N THR A 23 28.45 21.97 -2.15
CA THR A 23 28.28 21.03 -1.03
C THR A 23 27.37 21.60 0.06
N LYS A 24 27.52 22.87 0.44
CA LYS A 24 26.65 23.56 1.42
C LYS A 24 25.19 23.59 0.96
N ASN A 25 24.94 23.90 -0.32
CA ASN A 25 23.57 23.92 -0.86
C ASN A 25 22.97 22.51 -0.97
N ALA A 26 23.76 21.51 -1.38
CA ALA A 26 23.29 20.12 -1.41
C ALA A 26 22.92 19.61 -0.01
N THR A 27 23.77 19.84 1.00
CA THR A 27 23.47 19.48 2.39
C THR A 27 22.20 20.17 2.89
N ARG A 28 22.06 21.47 2.61
CA ARG A 28 20.85 22.22 2.94
C ARG A 28 19.60 21.66 2.27
N TRP A 29 19.67 21.22 1.02
CA TRP A 29 18.52 20.61 0.33
C TRP A 29 18.13 19.26 0.94
N ILE A 30 19.12 18.47 1.37
CA ILE A 30 18.90 17.21 2.07
C ILE A 30 18.24 17.46 3.44
N GLU A 31 18.73 18.44 4.21
CA GLU A 31 18.14 18.84 5.49
C GLU A 31 16.69 19.33 5.33
N VAL A 32 16.46 20.23 4.37
CA VAL A 32 15.10 20.73 4.06
C VAL A 32 14.18 19.62 3.59
N ALA A 33 14.68 18.64 2.81
CA ALA A 33 13.89 17.47 2.40
C ALA A 33 13.53 16.59 3.60
N LYS A 34 14.49 16.34 4.50
CA LYS A 34 14.30 15.56 5.72
C LYS A 34 13.29 16.22 6.67
N GLU A 35 13.42 17.53 6.91
CA GLU A 35 12.46 18.29 7.74
C GLU A 35 11.04 18.27 7.16
N ARG A 36 10.91 18.29 5.83
CA ARG A 36 9.60 18.18 5.16
C ARG A 36 9.00 16.79 5.32
N GLU A 37 9.82 15.74 5.22
CA GLU A 37 9.39 14.36 5.43
C GLU A 37 8.97 14.12 6.89
N GLU A 38 9.77 14.58 7.86
CA GLU A 38 9.46 14.50 9.29
C GLU A 38 8.16 15.23 9.63
N ARG A 39 7.97 16.44 9.10
CA ARG A 39 6.71 17.20 9.29
C ARG A 39 5.50 16.49 8.68
N SER A 40 5.69 15.78 7.57
CA SER A 40 4.65 14.96 6.96
C SER A 40 4.28 13.79 7.87
N LYS A 41 5.28 13.06 8.38
CA LYS A 41 5.09 11.94 9.32
C LYS A 41 4.44 12.38 10.63
N ASP A 42 4.83 13.54 11.17
CA ASP A 42 4.20 14.14 12.36
C ASP A 42 2.72 14.52 12.12
N GLY A 43 2.40 14.98 10.90
CA GLY A 43 1.02 15.23 10.50
C GLY A 43 0.19 13.95 10.48
N GLU A 44 0.73 12.91 9.85
CA GLU A 44 0.09 11.59 9.73
C GLU A 44 -0.13 10.93 11.09
N ALA A 45 0.90 10.94 11.96
CA ALA A 45 0.81 10.39 13.32
C ALA A 45 -0.28 11.07 14.16
N ARG A 46 -0.44 12.40 14.04
CA ARG A 46 -1.51 13.13 14.72
C ARG A 46 -2.89 12.72 14.24
N TRP A 47 -3.08 12.55 12.93
CA TRP A 47 -4.35 12.08 12.37
C TRP A 47 -4.66 10.64 12.77
N ILE A 48 -3.67 9.75 12.72
CA ILE A 48 -3.80 8.36 13.18
C ILE A 48 -4.23 8.34 14.65
N ASN A 49 -3.60 9.14 15.51
CA ASN A 49 -3.97 9.21 16.92
C ASN A 49 -5.37 9.80 17.14
N TYR A 50 -5.75 10.84 16.40
CA TYR A 50 -7.09 11.42 16.45
C TYR A 50 -8.17 10.40 16.06
N LEU A 51 -7.93 9.64 15.00
CA LEU A 51 -8.87 8.62 14.53
C LEU A 51 -8.82 7.33 15.36
N GLY A 52 -7.73 7.06 16.08
CA GLY A 52 -7.59 5.90 16.97
C GLY A 52 -8.68 5.80 18.05
N GLY A 53 -9.26 6.93 18.46
CA GLY A 53 -10.43 6.94 19.34
C GLY A 53 -11.66 6.21 18.75
N LEU A 54 -11.79 6.19 17.43
CA LEU A 54 -12.85 5.46 16.74
C LEU A 54 -12.63 3.94 16.83
N ALA A 55 -11.39 3.44 16.82
CA ALA A 55 -11.12 2.01 17.06
C ALA A 55 -11.51 1.53 18.47
N VAL A 56 -11.59 2.44 19.46
CA VAL A 56 -12.10 2.09 20.79
C VAL A 56 -13.62 1.86 20.72
N THR A 57 -14.33 2.73 20.00
CA THR A 57 -15.80 2.64 19.88
C THR A 57 -16.28 1.33 19.27
N ILE A 58 -15.54 0.77 18.29
CA ILE A 58 -15.88 -0.54 17.71
C ILE A 58 -15.66 -1.69 18.71
N LYS A 59 -14.58 -1.64 19.51
CA LYS A 59 -14.29 -2.68 20.51
C LYS A 59 -15.31 -2.69 21.65
N GLU A 60 -15.77 -1.53 22.07
CA GLU A 60 -16.80 -1.40 23.11
C GLU A 60 -18.22 -1.66 22.55
N GLY A 61 -18.42 -1.53 21.24
CA GLY A 61 -19.73 -1.65 20.59
C GLY A 61 -20.69 -0.50 20.93
N SER A 62 -20.19 0.57 21.56
CA SER A 62 -20.96 1.74 21.99
C SER A 62 -21.67 2.40 20.81
N TYR A 63 -22.98 2.60 20.91
CA TYR A 63 -23.83 3.23 19.87
C TYR A 63 -23.90 2.49 18.53
N SER A 64 -23.52 1.22 18.48
CA SER A 64 -23.68 0.39 17.29
C SER A 64 -25.16 0.23 16.90
N ASP A 65 -25.42 0.28 15.60
CA ASP A 65 -26.76 0.23 15.01
C ASP A 65 -26.88 -0.88 13.94
N ILE A 66 -25.83 -1.68 13.77
CA ILE A 66 -25.79 -2.81 12.84
C ILE A 66 -24.82 -3.90 13.33
N LEU A 67 -25.13 -5.16 13.02
CA LEU A 67 -24.22 -6.29 13.19
C LEU A 67 -23.59 -6.70 11.86
N VAL A 68 -22.27 -6.88 11.83
CA VAL A 68 -21.55 -7.41 10.67
C VAL A 68 -21.17 -8.86 10.95
N MET A 69 -21.71 -9.77 10.15
CA MET A 69 -21.52 -11.21 10.32
C MET A 69 -20.41 -11.72 9.40
N PRO A 70 -19.33 -12.33 9.94
CA PRO A 70 -18.33 -13.01 9.12
C PRO A 70 -18.89 -14.32 8.56
N GLY A 71 -18.18 -14.94 7.63
CA GLY A 71 -18.50 -16.30 7.16
C GLY A 71 -18.30 -17.35 8.25
N ASN A 72 -17.40 -17.09 9.19
CA ASN A 72 -17.16 -17.93 10.36
C ASN A 72 -16.81 -17.09 11.60
N GLY A 73 -17.43 -17.41 12.73
CA GLY A 73 -17.24 -16.76 14.03
C GLY A 73 -18.36 -15.79 14.42
N PRO A 74 -18.21 -15.09 15.56
CA PRO A 74 -19.25 -14.20 16.07
C PRO A 74 -19.38 -12.91 15.24
N SER A 75 -20.56 -12.32 15.26
CA SER A 75 -20.83 -11.01 14.64
C SER A 75 -20.15 -9.87 15.39
N ILE A 76 -19.74 -8.83 14.67
CA ILE A 76 -19.12 -7.63 15.24
C ILE A 76 -20.10 -6.45 15.16
N PRO A 77 -20.40 -5.76 16.29
CA PRO A 77 -21.18 -4.53 16.26
C PRO A 77 -20.47 -3.41 15.51
N ALA A 78 -21.19 -2.67 14.67
CA ALA A 78 -20.65 -1.57 13.87
C ALA A 78 -21.65 -0.41 13.70
N HIS A 79 -21.25 0.59 12.92
CA HIS A 79 -22.01 1.82 12.67
C HIS A 79 -22.32 1.97 11.17
N ARG A 80 -23.61 1.98 10.81
CA ARG A 80 -24.08 2.10 9.42
C ARG A 80 -23.51 3.32 8.71
N PHE A 81 -23.55 4.47 9.37
CA PHE A 81 -23.08 5.73 8.78
C PHE A 81 -21.60 5.63 8.38
N LEU A 82 -20.78 4.97 9.21
CA LEU A 82 -19.35 4.87 8.99
C LEU A 82 -19.08 3.89 7.84
N LEU A 83 -19.71 2.71 7.85
CA LEU A 83 -19.58 1.76 6.74
C LEU A 83 -19.98 2.40 5.41
N ALA A 84 -21.13 3.08 5.36
CA ALA A 84 -21.62 3.79 4.18
C ALA A 84 -20.68 4.92 3.73
N ALA A 85 -20.08 5.66 4.66
CA ALA A 85 -19.17 6.74 4.34
C ALA A 85 -17.82 6.26 3.76
N ARG A 86 -17.40 5.01 4.06
CA ARG A 86 -16.11 4.46 3.63
C ARG A 86 -16.18 3.65 2.34
N SER A 87 -17.37 3.19 1.95
CA SER A 87 -17.56 2.29 0.81
C SER A 87 -18.89 2.59 0.13
N GLU A 88 -18.83 2.86 -1.18
CA GLU A 88 -20.04 3.01 -2.00
C GLU A 88 -20.86 1.71 -2.02
N VAL A 89 -20.19 0.55 -2.00
CA VAL A 89 -20.85 -0.76 -1.93
C VAL A 89 -21.65 -0.90 -0.63
N PHE A 90 -21.06 -0.54 0.52
CA PHE A 90 -21.82 -0.53 1.78
C PHE A 90 -22.91 0.53 1.79
N ASN A 91 -22.68 1.72 1.23
CA ASN A 91 -23.72 2.74 1.14
C ASN A 91 -24.94 2.23 0.37
N ASN A 92 -24.72 1.60 -0.78
CA ASN A 92 -25.80 1.04 -1.60
C ASN A 92 -26.48 -0.16 -0.92
N MET A 93 -25.70 -1.06 -0.31
CA MET A 93 -26.21 -2.21 0.46
C MET A 93 -27.14 -1.73 1.59
N LEU A 94 -26.69 -0.77 2.39
CA LEU A 94 -27.43 -0.25 3.56
C LEU A 94 -28.61 0.65 3.18
N ALA A 95 -28.56 1.32 2.02
CA ALA A 95 -29.70 2.08 1.51
C ALA A 95 -30.86 1.17 1.10
N SER A 96 -30.56 0.00 0.52
CA SER A 96 -31.57 -0.96 0.04
C SER A 96 -32.33 -1.69 1.17
N ASP A 97 -31.74 -1.77 2.37
CA ASP A 97 -32.34 -2.46 3.53
C ASP A 97 -33.25 -1.56 4.41
N THR A 98 -33.43 -0.29 4.05
CA THR A 98 -34.34 0.63 4.77
C THR A 98 -35.83 0.21 4.78
N CYS A 99 -36.19 -0.85 4.05
CA CYS A 99 -37.55 -1.39 3.99
C CYS A 99 -37.84 -2.56 4.96
N LYS A 100 -36.88 -3.05 5.75
CA LYS A 100 -37.09 -4.23 6.62
C LYS A 100 -37.16 -3.88 8.11
N ALA A 101 -38.25 -4.30 8.75
CA ALA A 101 -38.67 -3.96 10.11
C ALA A 101 -37.99 -4.76 11.24
N ALA A 102 -36.67 -5.03 11.16
CA ALA A 102 -35.95 -5.75 12.22
C ALA A 102 -35.35 -4.79 13.28
N PRO A 103 -35.31 -5.15 14.58
CA PRO A 103 -34.82 -4.26 15.66
C PRO A 103 -33.32 -3.95 15.61
N ILE A 104 -32.53 -4.87 15.03
CA ILE A 104 -31.10 -4.71 14.72
C ILE A 104 -30.91 -5.34 13.35
N ASP A 105 -30.51 -4.52 12.39
CA ASP A 105 -30.21 -4.95 11.04
C ASP A 105 -28.84 -5.62 11.00
N TYR A 106 -28.60 -6.52 10.05
CA TYR A 106 -27.32 -7.20 9.91
C TYR A 106 -26.91 -7.31 8.45
N ILE A 107 -25.60 -7.29 8.21
CA ILE A 107 -25.01 -7.61 6.90
C ILE A 107 -24.04 -8.77 7.06
N THR A 108 -23.92 -9.60 6.02
CA THR A 108 -23.02 -10.76 6.02
C THR A 108 -21.90 -10.54 5.03
N LEU A 109 -20.65 -10.69 5.49
CA LEU A 109 -19.42 -10.63 4.70
C LEU A 109 -18.74 -12.01 4.77
N PRO A 110 -19.22 -12.99 3.96
CA PRO A 110 -18.87 -14.40 4.13
C PRO A 110 -17.41 -14.74 3.78
N GLU A 111 -16.70 -13.86 3.08
CA GLU A 111 -15.29 -14.05 2.74
C GLU A 111 -14.33 -13.88 3.93
N PHE A 112 -14.79 -13.25 5.01
CA PHE A 112 -13.96 -13.01 6.17
C PHE A 112 -14.22 -14.06 7.25
N ASN A 113 -13.16 -14.49 7.92
CA ASN A 113 -13.27 -14.99 9.27
C ASN A 113 -13.38 -13.83 10.29
N HIS A 114 -13.71 -14.14 11.54
CA HIS A 114 -13.88 -13.11 12.58
C HIS A 114 -12.66 -12.20 12.77
N GLU A 115 -11.44 -12.75 12.76
CA GLU A 115 -10.21 -11.96 12.93
C GLU A 115 -10.00 -11.01 11.74
N GLU A 116 -10.13 -11.51 10.51
CA GLU A 116 -9.98 -10.68 9.31
C GLU A 116 -11.04 -9.58 9.26
N LEU A 117 -12.27 -9.89 9.68
CA LEU A 117 -13.35 -8.92 9.76
C LEU A 117 -13.05 -7.84 10.81
N GLU A 118 -12.52 -8.20 11.98
CA GLU A 118 -12.12 -7.25 13.01
C GLU A 118 -11.06 -6.28 12.47
N ILE A 119 -10.03 -6.79 11.81
CA ILE A 119 -8.94 -5.98 11.23
C ILE A 119 -9.46 -5.09 10.09
N PHE A 120 -10.33 -5.63 9.23
CA PHE A 120 -10.96 -4.85 8.16
C PHE A 120 -11.80 -3.70 8.72
N LEU A 121 -12.64 -3.96 9.73
CA LEU A 121 -13.44 -2.92 10.36
C LEU A 121 -12.58 -1.91 11.12
N GLU A 122 -11.52 -2.33 11.82
CA GLU A 122 -10.55 -1.43 12.45
C GLU A 122 -9.97 -0.43 11.43
N PHE A 123 -9.59 -0.92 10.25
CA PHE A 123 -9.13 -0.04 9.16
C PHE A 123 -10.22 0.94 8.71
N LEU A 124 -11.48 0.52 8.56
CA LEU A 124 -12.55 1.45 8.14
C LEU A 124 -12.73 2.60 9.13
N TYR A 125 -12.49 2.37 10.42
CA TYR A 125 -12.65 3.38 11.45
C TYR A 125 -11.43 4.32 11.47
N CYS A 126 -10.22 3.76 11.47
CA CYS A 126 -8.99 4.53 11.71
C CYS A 126 -8.24 4.95 10.45
N GLY A 127 -8.49 4.29 9.32
CA GLY A 127 -7.79 4.49 8.06
C GLY A 127 -6.33 4.02 8.06
N ASN A 128 -5.91 3.25 9.07
CA ASN A 128 -4.56 2.74 9.21
C ASN A 128 -4.52 1.44 10.03
N LEU A 129 -3.45 0.65 9.88
CA LEU A 129 -3.14 -0.56 10.65
C LEU A 129 -1.65 -0.57 11.04
N THR A 130 -1.29 -1.36 12.04
CA THR A 130 0.12 -1.66 12.33
C THR A 130 0.69 -2.60 11.27
N ASP A 131 2.01 -2.54 11.05
CA ASP A 131 2.70 -3.39 10.07
C ASP A 131 2.42 -4.88 10.34
N GLU A 132 2.47 -5.31 11.60
CA GLU A 132 2.19 -6.70 12.02
C GLU A 132 0.77 -7.17 11.64
N LYS A 133 -0.24 -6.32 11.87
CA LYS A 133 -1.64 -6.63 11.53
C LYS A 133 -1.82 -6.70 10.02
N PHE A 134 -1.21 -5.77 9.30
CA PHE A 134 -1.30 -5.71 7.85
C PHE A 134 -0.59 -6.92 7.22
N GLU A 135 0.64 -7.22 7.62
CA GLU A 135 1.43 -8.34 7.10
C GLU A 135 0.72 -9.69 7.29
N LYS A 136 0.02 -9.88 8.41
CA LYS A 136 -0.76 -11.10 8.64
C LYS A 136 -1.97 -11.22 7.72
N HIS A 137 -2.58 -10.10 7.33
CA HIS A 137 -3.92 -10.05 6.71
C HIS A 137 -3.94 -9.33 5.34
N PHE A 138 -2.79 -9.08 4.71
CA PHE A 138 -2.73 -8.24 3.50
C PHE A 138 -3.54 -8.82 2.33
N TYR A 139 -3.62 -10.15 2.23
CA TYR A 139 -4.37 -10.82 1.15
C TYR A 139 -5.86 -10.48 1.24
N CYS A 140 -6.52 -10.77 2.37
CA CYS A 140 -7.95 -10.51 2.53
C CYS A 140 -8.26 -9.01 2.49
N LEU A 141 -7.40 -8.15 3.06
CA LEU A 141 -7.54 -6.70 2.99
C LEU A 141 -7.47 -6.16 1.56
N ALA A 142 -6.53 -6.66 0.75
CA ALA A 142 -6.41 -6.23 -0.64
C ALA A 142 -7.65 -6.63 -1.47
N LEU A 143 -8.13 -7.88 -1.32
CA LEU A 143 -9.34 -8.34 -2.00
C LEU A 143 -10.57 -7.54 -1.56
N ALA A 144 -10.72 -7.29 -0.25
CA ALA A 144 -11.79 -6.51 0.30
C ALA A 144 -11.78 -5.05 -0.19
N SER A 145 -10.59 -4.46 -0.30
CA SER A 145 -10.43 -3.09 -0.81
C SER A 145 -11.02 -2.92 -2.20
N HIS A 146 -10.84 -3.93 -3.05
CA HIS A 146 -11.38 -3.95 -4.40
C HIS A 146 -12.87 -4.28 -4.40
N LYS A 147 -13.28 -5.35 -3.71
CA LYS A 147 -14.68 -5.83 -3.66
C LYS A 147 -15.64 -4.77 -3.10
N TYR A 148 -15.22 -4.07 -2.04
CA TYR A 148 -16.03 -3.04 -1.40
C TYR A 148 -15.72 -1.63 -1.91
N VAL A 149 -14.85 -1.49 -2.91
CA VAL A 149 -14.48 -0.21 -3.53
C VAL A 149 -14.11 0.83 -2.47
N ILE A 150 -13.00 0.57 -1.77
CA ILE A 150 -12.47 1.44 -0.70
C ILE A 150 -11.12 1.99 -1.17
N PRO A 151 -11.08 3.15 -1.86
CA PRO A 151 -9.86 3.64 -2.50
C PRO A 151 -8.69 3.86 -1.55
N HIS A 152 -8.98 4.32 -0.32
CA HIS A 152 -7.95 4.53 0.70
C HIS A 152 -7.30 3.21 1.14
N LEU A 153 -8.10 2.15 1.34
CA LEU A 153 -7.58 0.82 1.66
C LEU A 153 -6.80 0.23 0.49
N GLN A 154 -7.27 0.43 -0.74
CA GLN A 154 -6.61 -0.09 -1.93
C GLN A 154 -5.21 0.51 -2.10
N LYS A 155 -5.10 1.84 -1.94
CA LYS A 155 -3.81 2.54 -2.00
C LYS A 155 -2.89 2.12 -0.84
N PHE A 156 -3.44 2.04 0.37
CA PHE A 156 -2.71 1.56 1.54
C PHE A 156 -2.16 0.15 1.32
N CYS A 157 -2.98 -0.77 0.81
CA CYS A 157 -2.56 -2.13 0.50
C CYS A 157 -1.43 -2.15 -0.53
N GLU A 158 -1.55 -1.39 -1.63
CA GLU A 158 -0.51 -1.33 -2.66
C GLU A 158 0.84 -0.84 -2.08
N GLU A 159 0.83 0.24 -1.31
CA GLU A 159 2.05 0.80 -0.72
C GLU A 159 2.72 -0.15 0.28
N GLN A 160 1.93 -0.84 1.11
CA GLN A 160 2.47 -1.75 2.12
C GLN A 160 2.90 -3.10 1.51
N ILE A 161 2.15 -3.65 0.55
CA ILE A 161 2.51 -4.89 -0.15
C ILE A 161 3.84 -4.72 -0.88
N LEU A 162 4.11 -3.56 -1.48
CA LEU A 162 5.40 -3.29 -2.13
C LEU A 162 6.59 -3.37 -1.16
N LYS A 163 6.39 -3.08 0.13
CA LYS A 163 7.43 -3.18 1.17
C LYS A 163 7.60 -4.62 1.67
N LEU A 164 6.53 -5.41 1.67
CA LEU A 164 6.50 -6.81 2.09
C LEU A 164 6.87 -7.81 0.98
N LEU A 165 7.04 -7.34 -0.25
CA LEU A 165 7.27 -8.19 -1.40
C LEU A 165 8.64 -8.89 -1.32
N ASP A 166 8.62 -10.21 -1.19
CA ASP A 166 9.78 -11.08 -1.22
C ASP A 166 9.49 -12.36 -2.04
N SER A 167 10.39 -13.35 -2.00
CA SER A 167 10.21 -14.61 -2.72
C SER A 167 9.01 -15.43 -2.22
N SER A 168 8.68 -15.33 -0.93
CA SER A 168 7.62 -16.09 -0.28
C SER A 168 6.23 -15.53 -0.57
N THR A 169 6.11 -14.20 -0.72
CA THR A 169 4.85 -13.51 -0.96
C THR A 169 4.58 -13.25 -2.45
N ALA A 170 5.59 -13.31 -3.33
CA ALA A 170 5.47 -12.87 -4.72
C ALA A 170 4.35 -13.53 -5.54
N LEU A 171 4.06 -14.82 -5.31
CA LEU A 171 2.96 -15.50 -6.00
C LEU A 171 1.60 -14.95 -5.56
N GLN A 172 1.38 -14.78 -4.26
CA GLN A 172 0.16 -14.19 -3.72
C GLN A 172 -0.02 -12.74 -4.21
N VAL A 173 1.06 -11.95 -4.26
CA VAL A 173 1.00 -10.58 -4.77
C VAL A 173 0.64 -10.56 -6.27
N LEU A 174 1.08 -11.55 -7.05
CA LEU A 174 0.69 -11.67 -8.44
C LEU A 174 -0.82 -11.95 -8.58
N GLU A 175 -1.41 -12.81 -7.73
CA GLU A 175 -2.87 -13.01 -7.70
C GLU A 175 -3.62 -11.73 -7.35
N ILE A 176 -3.19 -11.06 -6.28
CA ILE A 176 -3.77 -9.78 -5.84
C ILE A 176 -3.71 -8.75 -6.98
N SER A 177 -2.58 -8.68 -7.69
CA SER A 177 -2.42 -7.73 -8.79
C SER A 177 -3.41 -7.96 -9.93
N GLU A 178 -3.78 -9.22 -10.19
CA GLU A 178 -4.77 -9.56 -11.20
C GLU A 178 -6.17 -9.18 -10.72
N ILE A 179 -6.54 -9.59 -9.49
CA ILE A 179 -7.88 -9.34 -8.95
C ILE A 179 -8.12 -7.83 -8.80
N CYS A 180 -7.16 -7.10 -8.25
CA CYS A 180 -7.26 -5.66 -8.05
C CYS A 180 -6.93 -4.85 -9.31
N SER A 181 -6.55 -5.51 -10.41
CA SER A 181 -6.09 -4.86 -11.65
C SER A 181 -4.97 -3.82 -11.41
N SER A 182 -4.04 -4.10 -10.49
CA SER A 182 -2.91 -3.22 -10.19
C SER A 182 -1.69 -3.60 -11.04
N GLU A 183 -1.39 -2.76 -12.03
CA GLU A 183 -0.20 -2.94 -12.86
C GLU A 183 1.10 -2.75 -12.06
N VAL A 184 1.08 -1.89 -11.05
CA VAL A 184 2.23 -1.63 -10.17
C VAL A 184 2.60 -2.91 -9.42
N LEU A 185 1.62 -3.56 -8.77
CA LEU A 185 1.84 -4.83 -8.08
C LEU A 185 2.20 -5.95 -9.06
N LYS A 186 1.59 -5.98 -10.24
CA LYS A 186 1.89 -7.01 -11.27
C LYS A 186 3.35 -6.97 -11.71
N VAL A 187 3.84 -5.78 -12.06
CA VAL A 187 5.24 -5.59 -12.48
C VAL A 187 6.20 -5.93 -11.33
N ALA A 188 5.90 -5.48 -10.11
CA ALA A 188 6.72 -5.76 -8.95
C ALA A 188 6.78 -7.26 -8.65
N ALA A 189 5.64 -7.94 -8.61
CA ALA A 189 5.54 -9.38 -8.36
C ALA A 189 6.28 -10.20 -9.43
N LEU A 190 6.05 -9.93 -10.71
CA LEU A 190 6.77 -10.62 -11.81
C LEU A 190 8.27 -10.41 -11.70
N LYS A 191 8.73 -9.19 -11.37
CA LYS A 191 10.15 -8.92 -11.14
C LYS A 191 10.71 -9.73 -9.96
N SER A 192 9.99 -9.81 -8.85
CA SER A 192 10.39 -10.62 -7.68
C SER A 192 10.49 -12.10 -8.03
N ILE A 193 9.49 -12.64 -8.75
CA ILE A 193 9.47 -14.03 -9.22
C ILE A 193 10.68 -14.34 -10.09
N LEU A 194 11.00 -13.46 -11.05
CA LEU A 194 12.12 -13.64 -11.95
C LEU A 194 13.49 -13.45 -11.29
N SER A 195 13.55 -12.75 -10.15
CA SER A 195 14.77 -12.59 -9.37
C SER A 195 15.06 -13.81 -8.49
N HIS A 196 14.03 -14.61 -8.17
CA HIS A 196 14.12 -15.76 -7.26
C HIS A 196 13.58 -17.06 -7.91
N THR A 197 13.81 -17.25 -9.22
CA THR A 197 13.23 -18.39 -9.96
C THR A 197 13.60 -19.75 -9.37
N GLY A 198 14.84 -19.91 -8.87
CA GLY A 198 15.30 -21.18 -8.28
C GLY A 198 14.57 -21.55 -6.99
N GLU A 199 14.18 -20.56 -6.19
CA GLU A 199 13.42 -20.79 -4.97
C GLU A 199 11.94 -21.02 -5.29
N ILE A 200 11.38 -20.19 -6.17
CA ILE A 200 9.94 -20.19 -6.45
C ILE A 200 9.55 -21.36 -7.35
N TYR A 201 10.20 -21.57 -8.51
CA TYR A 201 9.75 -22.56 -9.49
C TYR A 201 9.84 -24.01 -9.00
N PHE A 202 10.71 -24.26 -8.03
CA PHE A 202 10.91 -25.58 -7.43
C PHE A 202 10.20 -25.73 -6.07
N SER A 203 9.41 -24.73 -5.66
CA SER A 203 8.60 -24.80 -4.45
C SER A 203 7.27 -25.55 -4.70
N PRO A 204 6.73 -26.28 -3.70
CA PRO A 204 5.38 -26.83 -3.78
C PRO A 204 4.31 -25.76 -4.00
N GLY A 205 4.53 -24.54 -3.47
CA GLY A 205 3.61 -23.41 -3.62
C GLY A 205 3.43 -22.98 -5.08
N TYR A 206 4.46 -23.12 -5.91
CA TYR A 206 4.37 -22.80 -7.33
C TYR A 206 3.53 -23.83 -8.12
N GLU A 207 3.60 -25.11 -7.75
CA GLU A 207 2.75 -26.14 -8.34
C GLU A 207 1.27 -25.93 -7.98
N GLU A 208 0.98 -25.59 -6.73
CA GLU A 208 -0.37 -25.21 -6.30
C GLU A 208 -0.87 -23.98 -7.07
N PHE A 209 -0.05 -22.93 -7.10
CA PHE A 209 -0.36 -21.69 -7.81
C PHE A 209 -0.64 -21.94 -9.29
N ALA A 210 0.14 -22.79 -9.96
CA ALA A 210 -0.04 -23.11 -11.37
C ALA A 210 -1.38 -23.81 -11.65
N ARG A 211 -1.85 -24.63 -10.70
CA ARG A 211 -3.13 -25.34 -10.80
C ARG A 211 -4.31 -24.40 -10.62
N GLN A 212 -4.24 -23.48 -9.66
CA GLN A 212 -5.30 -22.52 -9.38
C GLN A 212 -5.33 -21.36 -10.37
N ASN A 213 -4.16 -20.97 -10.92
CA ASN A 213 -4.01 -19.78 -11.75
C ASN A 213 -3.33 -20.06 -13.11
N PRO A 214 -3.87 -20.92 -13.99
CA PRO A 214 -3.22 -21.23 -15.28
C PRO A 214 -2.95 -20.00 -16.15
N HIS A 215 -3.81 -18.97 -16.06
CA HIS A 215 -3.63 -17.73 -16.82
C HIS A 215 -2.43 -16.90 -16.32
N LEU A 216 -2.17 -16.86 -15.01
CA LEU A 216 -1.00 -16.16 -14.45
C LEU A 216 0.32 -16.86 -14.81
N MET A 217 0.30 -18.18 -15.03
CA MET A 217 1.46 -18.92 -15.54
C MET A 217 1.89 -18.43 -16.93
N VAL A 218 0.92 -18.03 -17.75
CA VAL A 218 1.19 -17.41 -19.06
C VAL A 218 1.90 -16.07 -18.87
N HIS A 219 1.50 -15.26 -17.88
CA HIS A 219 2.15 -13.99 -17.57
C HIS A 219 3.59 -14.19 -17.12
N ILE A 220 3.83 -15.15 -16.22
CA ILE A 220 5.17 -15.50 -15.74
C ILE A 220 6.06 -15.96 -16.90
N THR A 221 5.56 -16.84 -17.76
CA THR A 221 6.31 -17.38 -18.90
C THR A 221 6.67 -16.28 -19.90
N ARG A 222 5.72 -15.38 -20.23
CA ARG A 222 5.97 -14.22 -21.11
C ARG A 222 7.00 -13.27 -20.50
N ALA A 223 6.90 -12.99 -19.21
CA ALA A 223 7.84 -12.14 -18.50
C ALA A 223 9.25 -12.75 -18.49
N HIS A 224 9.36 -14.05 -18.26
CA HIS A 224 10.62 -14.80 -18.32
C HIS A 224 11.28 -14.76 -19.71
N HIS A 225 10.48 -14.97 -20.76
CA HIS A 225 10.99 -14.85 -22.14
C HIS A 225 11.50 -13.43 -22.42
N ASN A 226 10.75 -12.40 -22.03
CA ASN A 226 11.17 -11.02 -22.25
C ASN A 226 12.44 -10.65 -21.48
N SER A 227 12.62 -11.15 -20.24
CA SER A 227 13.82 -10.87 -19.44
C SER A 227 15.08 -11.50 -20.04
N THR A 228 14.97 -12.72 -20.57
CA THR A 228 16.08 -13.43 -21.23
C THR A 228 16.50 -12.78 -22.56
N VAL A 229 15.54 -12.29 -23.36
CA VAL A 229 15.85 -11.54 -24.59
C VAL A 229 16.59 -10.22 -24.27
N LEU A 230 16.20 -9.53 -23.19
CA LEU A 230 16.85 -8.29 -22.78
C LEU A 230 18.28 -8.50 -22.25
N SER A 231 18.55 -9.61 -21.54
CA SER A 231 19.90 -9.91 -21.06
C SER A 231 20.87 -10.25 -22.19
N GLN A 232 20.40 -10.97 -23.22
CA GLN A 232 21.17 -11.29 -24.43
C GLN A 232 21.52 -10.04 -25.25
N LYS A 233 20.61 -9.06 -25.36
CA LYS A 233 20.90 -7.79 -26.05
C LYS A 233 21.95 -6.94 -25.32
N LYS A 234 21.97 -6.98 -23.98
CA LYS A 234 22.97 -6.25 -23.19
C LYS A 234 24.37 -6.84 -23.25
N THR A 235 24.51 -8.12 -23.58
CA THR A 235 25.81 -8.80 -23.71
C THR A 235 26.41 -8.73 -25.12
N ALA A 236 25.63 -8.26 -26.09
CA ALA A 236 26.05 -8.09 -27.49
C ALA A 236 26.52 -6.67 -27.85
N ILE A 237 26.59 -5.76 -26.87
CA ILE A 237 27.08 -4.37 -26.98
C ILE A 237 28.31 -4.23 -26.07
#